data_AF-A0A354UNW8-F1
#
_entry.id   AF-A0A354UNW8-F1
#
_cell.length_a   1.000
_cell.length_b   1.000
_cell.length_c   1.000
_cell.angle_alpha   90.00
_cell.angle_beta   90.00
_cell.angle_gamma   90.00
#
_symmetry.space_group_name_H-M   'P 1'
#
loop_
_entity.id
_entity.type
_entity.pdbx_description
1 polymer ?
#
loop_
_entity_poly.entity_id
_entity_poly.type
_entity_poly.pdbx_seq_one_letter_code
_entity_poly.pdbx_strand_id
1 'polypeptide(L)'
;GFEKAIVNGEEKRLNYGTLELFDDGVYEVGVVVNGKVYNFVVTVDGTAPTLVISGVENGGSTKGSVGLSDLSEKADMKVYKNDTEISYTLGESISEEGVYKVILTDECGNVTEYTFEILHSMNSGAVSLIIIGIMFVAGMAILIVSMRKKGKFGKKKA
;
A
#
# COMPACT_ATOMS: atom_id res chain seq x y z
N GLY A 1 43.92 -27.67 13.95
CA GLY A 1 43.45 -26.71 12.93
C GLY A 1 41.94 -26.83 12.81
N PHE A 2 41.33 -26.21 11.80
CA PHE A 2 39.96 -26.56 11.42
C PHE A 2 39.88 -28.06 11.11
N GLU A 3 38.82 -28.71 11.56
CA GLU A 3 38.60 -30.15 11.35
C GLU A 3 37.42 -30.39 10.43
N LYS A 4 36.24 -29.89 10.81
CA LYS A 4 34.99 -30.11 10.08
C LYS A 4 33.92 -29.08 10.41
N ALA A 5 32.91 -29.01 9.55
CA ALA A 5 31.67 -28.31 9.81
C ALA A 5 30.56 -29.34 10.08
N ILE A 6 29.65 -28.98 10.96
CA ILE A 6 28.47 -29.75 11.35
C ILE A 6 27.26 -28.86 11.04
N VAL A 7 26.22 -29.42 10.43
CA VAL A 7 24.93 -28.75 10.22
C VAL A 7 23.86 -29.64 10.80
N ASN A 8 23.08 -29.11 11.75
CA ASN A 8 22.00 -29.82 12.44
C ASN A 8 22.46 -31.17 13.04
N GLY A 9 23.68 -31.20 13.58
CA GLY A 9 24.30 -32.39 14.18
C GLY A 9 25.01 -33.34 13.20
N GLU A 10 24.88 -33.13 11.89
CA GLU A 10 25.53 -33.96 10.88
C GLU A 10 26.78 -33.29 10.29
N GLU A 11 27.86 -34.05 10.13
CA GLU A 11 29.06 -33.56 9.45
C GLU A 11 28.75 -33.24 7.98
N LYS A 12 29.07 -32.01 7.54
CA LYS A 12 28.93 -31.58 6.15
C LYS A 12 30.28 -31.43 5.49
N ARG A 13 30.38 -32.01 4.28
CA ARG A 13 31.54 -31.82 3.41
C ARG A 13 31.52 -30.40 2.86
N LEU A 14 32.65 -29.71 2.99
CA LEU A 14 32.84 -28.39 2.40
C LEU A 14 33.26 -28.49 0.93
N ASN A 15 32.78 -27.55 0.12
CA ASN A 15 33.17 -27.37 -1.27
C ASN A 15 34.31 -26.35 -1.35
N TYR A 16 35.56 -26.83 -1.36
CA TYR A 16 36.77 -25.97 -1.32
C TYR A 16 36.77 -24.94 -0.18
N GLY A 17 36.27 -25.33 0.99
CA GLY A 17 36.16 -24.46 2.17
C GLY A 17 34.83 -23.73 2.31
N THR A 18 33.94 -23.84 1.32
CA THR A 18 32.59 -23.26 1.36
C THR A 18 31.59 -24.23 1.97
N LEU A 19 30.76 -23.75 2.88
CA LEU A 19 29.54 -24.44 3.33
C LEU A 19 28.38 -23.97 2.46
N GLU A 20 27.67 -24.89 1.84
CA GLU A 20 26.51 -24.60 0.98
C GLU A 20 25.22 -24.99 1.72
N LEU A 21 24.29 -24.04 1.83
CA LEU A 21 22.94 -24.21 2.35
C LEU A 21 21.99 -23.72 1.24
N PHE A 22 21.24 -24.63 0.63
CA PHE A 22 20.44 -24.32 -0.57
C PHE A 22 18.98 -24.05 -0.28
N ASP A 23 18.45 -24.67 0.77
CA ASP A 23 17.03 -24.60 1.09
C ASP A 23 16.80 -23.55 2.18
N ASP A 24 15.64 -22.91 2.14
CA ASP A 24 15.19 -22.06 3.23
C ASP A 24 15.06 -22.88 4.51
N GLY A 25 15.49 -22.30 5.63
CA GLY A 25 15.47 -22.95 6.91
C GLY A 25 16.37 -22.31 7.95
N VAL A 26 16.20 -22.79 9.18
CA VAL A 26 17.06 -22.43 10.33
C VAL A 26 18.05 -23.57 10.55
N TYR A 27 19.33 -23.26 10.48
CA TYR A 27 20.44 -24.20 10.58
C TYR A 27 21.26 -23.92 11.83
N GLU A 28 21.49 -24.96 12.64
CA GLU A 28 22.54 -24.93 13.65
C GLU A 28 23.85 -25.35 13.00
N VAL A 29 24.77 -24.40 12.87
CA VAL A 29 26.09 -24.63 12.28
C VAL A 29 27.12 -24.74 13.39
N GLY A 30 27.83 -25.87 13.42
CA GLY A 30 28.94 -26.13 14.32
C GLY A 30 30.27 -26.16 13.58
N VAL A 31 31.25 -25.36 14.02
CA VAL A 31 32.63 -25.42 13.50
C VAL A 31 33.50 -26.14 14.52
N VAL A 32 34.18 -27.21 14.10
CA VAL A 32 35.08 -27.98 14.97
C VAL A 32 36.53 -27.56 14.75
N VAL A 33 37.17 -27.13 15.83
CA VAL A 33 38.58 -26.70 15.84
C VAL A 33 39.28 -27.32 17.04
N ASN A 34 40.31 -28.13 16.80
CA ASN A 34 41.07 -28.83 17.84
C ASN A 34 40.17 -29.61 18.82
N GLY A 35 39.18 -30.34 18.31
CA GLY A 35 38.20 -31.09 19.10
C GLY A 35 37.15 -30.26 19.84
N LYS A 36 37.19 -28.92 19.78
CA LYS A 36 36.17 -28.04 20.36
C LYS A 36 35.16 -27.61 19.30
N VAL A 37 33.88 -27.61 19.67
CA VAL A 37 32.78 -27.19 18.80
C VAL A 37 32.35 -25.76 19.13
N TYR A 38 32.12 -24.95 18.10
CA TYR A 38 31.58 -23.60 18.19
C TYR A 38 30.29 -23.53 17.37
N ASN A 39 29.15 -23.33 18.04
CA ASN A 39 27.84 -23.30 17.40
C ASN A 39 27.36 -21.87 17.18
N PHE A 40 26.67 -21.66 16.06
CA PHE A 40 25.90 -20.47 15.75
C PHE A 40 24.70 -20.86 14.88
N VAL A 41 23.69 -19.99 14.85
CA VAL A 41 22.48 -20.21 14.05
C VAL A 41 22.61 -19.39 12.77
N VAL A 42 22.23 -20.01 11.65
CA VAL A 42 22.09 -19.36 10.34
C VAL A 42 20.66 -19.55 9.87
N THR A 43 19.97 -18.47 9.56
CA THR A 43 18.69 -18.51 8.86
C THR A 43 18.95 -18.27 7.38
N VAL A 44 18.44 -19.15 6.53
CA VAL A 44 18.35 -18.94 5.08
C VAL A 44 16.87 -18.76 4.78
N ASP A 45 16.54 -17.66 4.13
CA ASP A 45 15.17 -17.34 3.73
C ASP A 45 15.22 -16.53 2.45
N GLY A 46 14.67 -17.09 1.37
CA GLY A 46 14.52 -16.42 0.08
C GLY A 46 13.10 -15.98 -0.22
N THR A 47 12.19 -16.08 0.74
CA THR A 47 10.77 -15.75 0.54
C THR A 47 10.51 -14.31 0.95
N ALA A 48 10.02 -13.49 0.02
CA ALA A 48 9.69 -12.10 0.32
C ALA A 48 8.33 -11.97 1.03
N PRO A 49 8.20 -11.03 2.00
CA PRO A 49 6.96 -10.82 2.71
C PRO A 49 5.88 -10.27 1.78
N THR A 50 4.62 -10.59 2.04
CA THR A 50 3.47 -10.11 1.26
C THR A 50 2.37 -9.57 2.18
N LEU A 51 1.47 -8.77 1.62
CA LEU A 51 0.24 -8.33 2.30
C LEU A 51 -0.95 -8.34 1.34
N VAL A 52 -2.15 -8.20 1.90
CA VAL A 52 -3.40 -8.03 1.14
C VAL A 52 -3.71 -6.55 0.97
N ILE A 53 -3.95 -6.15 -0.29
CA ILE A 53 -4.46 -4.82 -0.65
C ILE A 53 -5.94 -4.94 -1.01
N SER A 54 -6.77 -4.17 -0.33
CA SER A 54 -8.21 -4.08 -0.60
C SER A 54 -8.56 -2.72 -1.20
N GLY A 55 -9.57 -2.68 -2.07
CA GLY A 55 -10.04 -1.44 -2.71
C GLY A 55 -9.27 -1.03 -3.97
N VAL A 56 -8.13 -1.66 -4.24
CA VAL A 56 -7.33 -1.48 -5.46
C VAL A 56 -6.41 -2.70 -5.67
N GLU A 57 -6.08 -3.00 -6.92
CA GLU A 57 -5.02 -3.96 -7.25
C GLU A 57 -3.64 -3.30 -7.20
N ASN A 58 -2.57 -4.09 -7.05
CA ASN A 58 -1.21 -3.56 -7.13
C ASN A 58 -0.95 -2.93 -8.51
N GLY A 59 -0.44 -1.70 -8.51
CA GLY A 59 -0.23 -0.85 -9.70
C GLY A 59 -1.50 -0.17 -10.21
N GLY A 60 -2.64 -0.36 -9.56
CA GLY A 60 -3.94 0.20 -9.98
C GLY A 60 -4.23 1.58 -9.40
N SER A 61 -5.38 2.14 -9.80
CA SER A 61 -5.90 3.39 -9.26
C SER A 61 -7.36 3.22 -8.79
N THR A 62 -7.75 3.94 -7.75
CA THR A 62 -9.11 3.92 -7.18
C THR A 62 -9.57 5.32 -6.81
N LYS A 63 -10.88 5.53 -6.66
CA LYS A 63 -11.48 6.74 -6.06
C LYS A 63 -11.98 6.49 -4.64
N GLY A 64 -11.86 5.25 -4.16
CA GLY A 64 -12.25 4.83 -2.82
C GLY A 64 -11.07 4.76 -1.86
N SER A 65 -11.33 4.25 -0.66
CA SER A 65 -10.28 3.95 0.31
C SER A 65 -9.57 2.63 -0.02
N VAL A 66 -8.29 2.58 0.32
CA VAL A 66 -7.44 1.39 0.25
C VAL A 66 -7.17 0.89 1.67
N GLY A 67 -7.21 -0.41 1.87
CA GLY A 67 -6.82 -1.06 3.14
C GLY A 67 -5.65 -2.01 2.93
N LEU A 68 -4.70 -2.01 3.87
CA LEU A 68 -3.56 -2.92 3.91
C LEU A 68 -3.73 -3.87 5.11
N SER A 69 -3.71 -5.18 4.86
CA SER A 69 -3.93 -6.20 5.90
C SER A 69 -3.13 -7.48 5.64
N ASP A 70 -3.25 -8.44 6.57
CA ASP A 70 -2.80 -9.83 6.39
C ASP A 70 -1.35 -9.96 5.91
N LEU A 71 -0.44 -9.35 6.66
CA LEU A 71 1.00 -9.50 6.46
C LEU A 71 1.38 -10.99 6.60
N SER A 72 2.06 -11.56 5.61
CA SER A 72 2.38 -12.99 5.58
C SER A 72 3.35 -13.43 6.68
N GLU A 73 4.16 -12.50 7.16
CA GLU A 73 5.17 -12.71 8.19
C GLU A 73 5.55 -11.39 8.86
N LYS A 74 6.50 -11.41 9.79
CA LYS A 74 6.98 -10.17 10.40
C LYS A 74 7.89 -9.41 9.43
N ALA A 75 7.50 -8.19 9.08
CA ALA A 75 8.29 -7.32 8.21
C ALA A 75 8.26 -5.86 8.69
N ASP A 76 9.33 -5.12 8.42
CA ASP A 76 9.34 -3.66 8.44
C ASP A 76 8.49 -3.14 7.27
N MET A 77 7.55 -2.25 7.56
CA MET A 77 6.65 -1.69 6.55
C MET A 77 6.86 -0.18 6.47
N LYS A 78 7.23 0.30 5.28
CA LYS A 78 7.34 1.72 4.97
C LYS A 78 6.31 2.11 3.94
N VAL A 79 5.57 3.18 4.22
CA VAL A 79 4.54 3.71 3.32
C VAL A 79 4.96 5.10 2.88
N TYR A 80 4.91 5.34 1.57
CA TYR A 80 5.20 6.62 0.95
C TYR A 80 3.94 7.15 0.28
N LYS A 81 3.70 8.45 0.42
CA LYS A 81 2.71 9.21 -0.33
C LYS A 81 3.44 10.30 -1.11
N ASN A 82 3.32 10.29 -2.44
CA ASN A 82 4.02 11.22 -3.34
C ASN A 82 5.51 11.34 -2.99
N ASP A 83 6.19 10.20 -2.92
CA ASP A 83 7.62 10.06 -2.59
C ASP A 83 8.05 10.53 -1.19
N THR A 84 7.10 10.90 -0.32
CA THR A 84 7.37 11.26 1.08
C THR A 84 6.91 10.14 1.99
N GLU A 85 7.80 9.65 2.86
CA GLU A 85 7.44 8.63 3.86
C GLU A 85 6.39 9.18 4.84
N ILE A 86 5.38 8.38 5.12
CA ILE A 86 4.31 8.69 6.07
C ILE A 86 4.25 7.64 7.16
N SER A 87 3.85 8.06 8.36
CA SER A 87 3.50 7.14 9.43
C SER A 87 2.19 6.45 9.09
N TYR A 88 2.15 5.12 9.17
CA TYR A 88 0.97 4.32 8.90
C TYR A 88 0.90 3.14 9.86
N THR A 89 -0.30 2.84 10.35
CA THR A 89 -0.56 1.66 11.18
C THR A 89 -1.31 0.62 10.36
N LEU A 90 -0.81 -0.62 10.33
CA LEU A 90 -1.44 -1.72 9.60
C LEU A 90 -2.92 -1.87 10.00
N GLY A 91 -3.80 -1.97 8.99
CA GLY A 91 -5.25 -2.04 9.18
C GLY A 91 -5.99 -0.69 9.13
N GLU A 92 -5.28 0.45 9.16
CA GLU A 92 -5.92 1.75 8.92
C GLU A 92 -6.29 1.93 7.44
N SER A 93 -7.41 2.60 7.18
CA SER A 93 -7.83 2.92 5.82
C SER A 93 -7.11 4.16 5.28
N ILE A 94 -6.59 4.06 4.06
CA ILE A 94 -5.97 5.17 3.33
C ILE A 94 -7.01 5.71 2.35
N SER A 95 -7.39 6.99 2.47
CA SER A 95 -8.44 7.60 1.64
C SER A 95 -8.03 8.94 1.04
N GLU A 96 -6.89 9.47 1.43
CA GLU A 96 -6.38 10.71 0.86
C GLU A 96 -5.86 10.48 -0.56
N GLU A 97 -6.08 11.45 -1.42
CA GLU A 97 -5.56 11.40 -2.79
C GLU A 97 -4.03 11.42 -2.83
N GLY A 98 -3.45 10.67 -3.75
CA GLY A 98 -2.01 10.60 -3.94
C GLY A 98 -1.55 9.29 -4.56
N VAL A 99 -0.28 9.28 -4.96
CA VAL A 99 0.44 8.08 -5.39
C VAL A 99 1.09 7.45 -4.17
N TYR A 100 0.82 6.17 -3.95
CA TYR A 100 1.31 5.43 -2.80
C TYR A 100 2.30 4.35 -3.23
N LYS A 101 3.31 4.15 -2.39
CA LYS A 101 4.26 3.05 -2.47
C LYS A 101 4.42 2.42 -1.09
N VAL A 102 4.27 1.11 -1.00
CA VAL A 102 4.43 0.32 0.24
C VAL A 102 5.59 -0.62 0.04
N ILE A 103 6.58 -0.56 0.93
CA ILE A 103 7.77 -1.41 0.90
C ILE A 103 7.74 -2.27 2.15
N LEU A 104 7.80 -3.58 1.97
CA LEU A 104 7.95 -4.57 3.02
C LEU A 104 9.37 -5.11 3.01
N THR A 105 10.01 -5.24 4.16
CA THR A 105 11.33 -5.86 4.30
C THR A 105 11.32 -6.82 5.50
N ASP A 106 11.64 -8.08 5.29
CA ASP A 106 11.71 -9.07 6.38
C ASP A 106 13.03 -8.98 7.17
N GLU A 107 13.24 -9.91 8.11
CA GLU A 107 14.47 -9.97 8.93
C GLU A 107 15.71 -10.45 8.15
N CYS A 108 15.52 -11.17 7.04
CA CYS A 108 16.58 -11.70 6.16
C CYS A 108 16.92 -10.74 5.01
N GLY A 109 16.16 -9.67 4.84
CA GLY A 109 16.34 -8.63 3.83
C GLY A 109 15.59 -8.88 2.53
N ASN A 110 14.65 -9.83 2.46
CA ASN A 110 13.79 -9.96 1.29
C ASN A 110 12.78 -8.81 1.24
N VAL A 111 12.50 -8.33 0.03
CA VAL A 111 11.72 -7.10 -0.19
C VAL A 111 10.56 -7.33 -1.16
N THR A 112 9.40 -6.79 -0.81
CA THR A 112 8.25 -6.66 -1.71
C THR A 112 7.81 -5.21 -1.78
N GLU A 113 7.49 -4.74 -2.99
CA GLU A 113 6.97 -3.39 -3.22
C GLU A 113 5.56 -3.45 -3.84
N TYR A 114 4.67 -2.63 -3.31
CA TYR A 114 3.34 -2.37 -3.86
C TYR A 114 3.17 -0.90 -4.20
N THR A 115 2.42 -0.63 -5.27
CA THR A 115 2.07 0.73 -5.68
C THR A 115 0.57 0.83 -5.91
N PHE A 116 -0.01 1.99 -5.66
CA PHE A 116 -1.39 2.30 -6.05
C PHE A 116 -1.63 3.80 -6.04
N GLU A 117 -2.69 4.26 -6.69
CA GLU A 117 -3.07 5.67 -6.71
C GLU A 117 -4.50 5.86 -6.22
N ILE A 118 -4.69 6.83 -5.33
CA ILE A 118 -6.02 7.31 -4.93
C ILE A 118 -6.29 8.61 -5.67
N LEU A 119 -7.28 8.56 -6.56
CA LEU A 119 -7.72 9.69 -7.37
C LEU A 119 -8.72 10.56 -6.62
N HIS A 120 -8.71 11.85 -6.94
CA HIS A 120 -9.72 12.78 -6.46
C HIS A 120 -11.15 12.31 -6.80
N SER A 121 -12.02 12.34 -5.80
CA SER A 121 -13.46 12.09 -5.98
C SER A 121 -14.24 13.39 -5.76
N MET A 122 -14.66 14.04 -6.84
CA MET A 122 -15.60 15.17 -6.75
C MET A 122 -16.94 14.66 -6.24
N ASN A 123 -17.43 15.23 -5.13
CA ASN A 123 -18.70 14.84 -4.54
C ASN A 123 -19.87 15.14 -5.52
N SER A 124 -20.56 14.10 -5.98
CA SER A 124 -21.71 14.20 -6.88
C SER A 124 -22.83 15.11 -6.34
N GLY A 125 -22.92 15.29 -5.02
CA GLY A 125 -23.84 16.23 -4.38
C GLY A 125 -23.48 17.69 -4.64
N ALA A 126 -22.20 18.06 -4.63
CA ALA A 126 -21.75 19.41 -4.94
C ALA A 126 -22.03 19.76 -6.41
N VAL A 127 -21.80 18.81 -7.32
CA VAL A 127 -22.14 18.96 -8.75
C VAL A 127 -23.66 19.15 -8.93
N SER A 128 -24.47 18.35 -8.21
CA SER A 128 -25.93 18.45 -8.26
C SER A 128 -26.43 19.80 -7.74
N LEU A 129 -25.84 20.34 -6.66
CA LEU A 129 -26.19 21.66 -6.13
C LEU A 129 -25.88 22.79 -7.11
N ILE A 130 -24.74 22.73 -7.81
CA ILE A 130 -24.40 23.71 -8.85
C ILE A 130 -25.44 23.69 -9.97
N ILE A 131 -25.82 22.49 -10.44
CA ILE A 131 -26.83 22.34 -11.51
C ILE A 131 -28.21 22.86 -11.05
N ILE A 132 -28.65 22.51 -9.84
CA ILE A 132 -29.90 23.02 -9.25
C ILE A 132 -29.85 24.55 -9.13
N GLY A 133 -28.73 25.10 -8.69
CA GLY A 133 -28.51 26.55 -8.62
C GLY A 133 -28.67 27.24 -9.97
N ILE A 134 -28.06 26.70 -11.03
CA ILE A 134 -28.18 27.23 -12.40
C ILE A 134 -29.64 27.16 -12.88
N MET A 135 -30.33 26.04 -12.67
CA MET A 135 -31.75 25.91 -13.04
C MET A 135 -32.64 26.88 -12.26
N PHE A 136 -32.36 27.11 -10.98
CA PHE A 136 -33.11 28.05 -10.17
C PHE A 136 -32.93 29.49 -10.64
N VAL A 137 -31.69 29.92 -10.94
CA VAL A 137 -31.43 31.27 -11.47
C VAL A 137 -32.09 31.46 -12.84
N ALA A 138 -32.00 30.48 -13.73
CA ALA A 138 -32.67 30.51 -15.03
C ALA A 138 -34.21 30.59 -14.87
N GLY A 139 -34.79 29.77 -13.99
CA GLY A 139 -36.22 29.82 -13.66
C GLY A 139 -36.66 31.17 -13.11
N MET A 140 -35.89 31.75 -12.19
CA MET A 140 -36.16 33.07 -11.63
C MET A 140 -36.06 34.18 -12.68
N ALA A 141 -35.09 34.11 -13.59
CA ALA A 141 -34.97 35.06 -14.70
C ALA A 141 -36.20 34.98 -15.63
N ILE A 142 -36.65 33.77 -15.96
CA ILE A 142 -37.87 33.55 -16.77
C ILE A 142 -39.10 34.13 -16.06
N LEU A 143 -39.25 33.89 -14.75
CA LEU A 143 -40.35 34.43 -13.96
C LEU A 143 -40.34 35.96 -13.94
N ILE A 144 -39.20 36.59 -13.68
CA ILE A 144 -39.05 38.06 -13.68
C ILE A 144 -39.42 38.64 -15.04
N VAL A 145 -38.97 38.03 -16.14
CA VAL A 145 -39.33 38.46 -17.50
C VAL A 145 -40.84 38.30 -17.74
N SER A 146 -41.45 37.20 -17.30
CA SER A 146 -42.89 36.96 -17.46
C SER A 146 -43.74 37.99 -16.69
N MET A 147 -43.30 38.38 -15.49
CA MET A 147 -43.96 39.40 -14.67
C MET A 147 -43.83 40.79 -15.31
N ARG A 148 -42.67 41.13 -15.88
CA ARG A 148 -42.47 42.38 -16.63
C ARG A 148 -43.33 42.44 -17.90
N LYS A 149 -43.55 41.32 -18.58
CA LYS A 149 -44.47 41.24 -19.73
C LYS A 149 -45.92 41.51 -19.30
N LYS A 150 -46.41 40.85 -18.23
CA LYS A 150 -47.78 41.07 -17.72
C LYS A 150 -48.02 42.51 -17.25
N GLY A 151 -47.06 43.13 -16.57
CA GLY A 151 -47.16 44.52 -16.10
C GLY A 151 -47.28 45.57 -17.21
N LYS A 152 -46.73 45.31 -18.42
CA LYS A 152 -46.92 46.18 -19.59
C LYS A 152 -48.28 46.00 -20.27
N PHE A 153 -48.90 44.82 -20.17
CA PHE A 153 -50.23 44.54 -20.74
C PHE A 153 -51.40 44.97 -19.83
N GLY A 154 -51.16 45.22 -18.54
CA GLY A 154 -52.19 45.65 -17.58
C GLY A 154 -52.54 47.15 -17.60
N LYS A 155 -51.82 47.99 -18.37
CA LYS A 155 -52.16 49.41 -18.55
C LYS A 155 -52.89 49.64 -19.88
N LYS A 156 -54.10 49.09 -20.03
CA LYS A 156 -55.10 49.68 -20.95
C LYS A 156 -56.04 50.54 -20.12
N LYS A 157 -55.99 51.84 -20.41
CA LYS A 157 -56.71 52.95 -19.78
C LYS A 157 -58.23 52.67 -19.72
N ALA A 158 -58.83 52.96 -18.57
CA ALA A 158 -60.17 53.53 -18.52
C ALA A 158 -60.03 55.06 -18.56
#